data_AF-A0A251XFL4-F1
#
_entry.id   AF-A0A251XFL4-F1
#
_cell.length_a   1.000
_cell.length_b   1.000
_cell.length_c   1.000
_cell.angle_alpha   90.00
_cell.angle_beta   90.00
_cell.angle_gamma   90.00
#
_symmetry.space_group_name_H-M   'P 1'
#
loop_
_entity.id
_entity.type
_entity.pdbx_description
1 polymer ?
#
loop_
_entity_poly.entity_id
_entity_poly.type
_entity_poly.pdbx_seq_one_letter_code
_entity_poly.pdbx_strand_id
1 'polypeptide(L)'
;MAWPRTVAAVVKDPDTEDAPTLSLTLVQDSPRDNYRVLYAMPISTTAALPDVAPAAIGAARLAADVKLLAVQPDQLSAAYADVLNNGDASQYAALFDPTDDGVRAQDAKRKVDFPASIGETGTVEFAATADSATPVAMSTVESGALVSVTVQLGIVAKPTAEGAKVNANPEVQAITGLTDSAKGFDTVRTAQMLMYVPPVNSGEKIRLYASSTHITSAKELP
;
A
#
# COMPACT_ATOMS: atom_id res chain seq x y z
N MET A 1 -7.62 -2.03 -30.38
CA MET A 1 -7.24 -1.19 -29.22
C MET A 1 -7.68 -1.93 -27.97
N ALA A 2 -6.76 -2.32 -27.10
CA ALA A 2 -7.08 -3.07 -25.90
C ALA A 2 -7.54 -2.14 -24.77
N TRP A 3 -8.55 -2.59 -24.03
CA TRP A 3 -9.03 -1.99 -22.79
C TRP A 3 -8.56 -2.86 -21.61
N PRO A 4 -8.37 -2.32 -20.40
CA PRO A 4 -8.69 -0.95 -19.97
C PRO A 4 -7.68 0.11 -20.47
N ARG A 5 -8.08 1.39 -20.51
CA ARG A 5 -7.16 2.53 -20.65
C ARG A 5 -6.75 3.03 -19.27
N THR A 6 -5.50 3.47 -19.15
CA THR A 6 -4.92 3.94 -17.89
C THR A 6 -4.30 5.30 -18.10
N VAL A 7 -4.54 6.21 -17.16
CA VAL A 7 -3.85 7.50 -17.05
C VAL A 7 -3.15 7.53 -15.70
N ALA A 8 -1.85 7.81 -15.69
CA ALA A 8 -1.09 8.11 -14.49
C ALA A 8 -0.74 9.61 -14.51
N ALA A 9 -0.95 10.30 -13.40
CA ALA A 9 -0.69 11.73 -13.27
C ALA A 9 -0.07 12.06 -11.91
N VAL A 10 0.78 13.07 -11.90
CA VAL A 10 1.27 13.72 -10.68
C VAL A 10 0.62 15.10 -10.64
N VAL A 11 -0.12 15.39 -9.59
CA VAL A 11 -0.94 16.61 -9.47
C VAL A 11 -0.55 17.33 -8.20
N LYS A 12 -0.26 18.63 -8.31
CA LYS A 12 -0.11 19.54 -7.19
C LYS A 12 -1.10 20.69 -7.37
N ASP A 13 -1.75 21.10 -6.29
CA ASP A 13 -2.56 22.31 -6.29
C ASP A 13 -1.64 23.53 -6.48
N PRO A 14 -1.78 24.29 -7.59
CA PRO A 14 -0.93 25.45 -7.84
C PRO A 14 -1.23 26.62 -6.89
N ASP A 15 -2.42 26.68 -6.31
CA ASP A 15 -2.89 27.79 -5.48
C ASP A 15 -2.66 27.54 -3.98
N THR A 16 -2.33 26.30 -3.60
CA THR A 16 -2.07 25.89 -2.22
C THR A 16 -0.67 25.31 -2.09
N GLU A 17 0.29 26.14 -1.65
CA GLU A 17 1.72 25.76 -1.58
C GLU A 17 1.98 24.50 -0.75
N ASP A 18 1.27 24.38 0.38
CA ASP A 18 1.36 23.27 1.35
C ASP A 18 0.51 22.06 1.00
N ALA A 19 -0.25 22.08 -0.10
CA ALA A 19 -1.03 20.93 -0.51
C ALA A 19 -0.11 19.77 -0.90
N PRO A 20 -0.41 18.53 -0.46
CA PRO A 20 0.39 17.38 -0.83
C PRO A 20 0.31 17.16 -2.34
N THR A 21 1.46 16.92 -2.97
CA THR A 21 1.51 16.41 -4.34
C THR A 21 0.95 15.00 -4.36
N LEU A 22 -0.02 14.74 -5.23
CA LEU A 22 -0.70 13.45 -5.35
C LEU A 22 -0.23 12.70 -6.60
N SER A 23 0.02 11.41 -6.45
CA SER A 23 -0.02 10.44 -7.54
C SER A 23 -1.44 9.95 -7.74
N LEU A 24 -1.94 10.07 -8.97
CA LEU A 24 -3.24 9.56 -9.39
C LEU A 24 -3.06 8.50 -10.45
N THR A 25 -3.75 7.36 -10.28
CA THR A 25 -3.93 6.36 -11.34
C THR A 25 -5.42 6.26 -11.64
N LEU A 26 -5.80 6.55 -12.88
CA LEU A 26 -7.16 6.49 -13.36
C LEU A 26 -7.31 5.37 -14.38
N VAL A 27 -8.44 4.67 -14.33
CA VAL A 27 -8.76 3.57 -15.25
C VAL A 27 -10.10 3.82 -15.91
N GLN A 28 -10.19 3.51 -17.19
CA GLN A 28 -11.41 3.49 -17.98
C GLN A 28 -11.55 2.08 -18.56
N ASP A 29 -12.62 1.36 -18.22
CA ASP A 29 -12.77 -0.07 -18.52
C ASP A 29 -13.34 -0.35 -19.91
N SER A 30 -14.14 0.56 -20.46
CA SER A 30 -14.68 0.47 -21.81
C SER A 30 -14.75 1.83 -22.51
N PRO A 31 -14.93 1.88 -23.85
CA PRO A 31 -14.97 3.14 -24.61
C PRO A 31 -15.98 4.17 -24.14
N ARG A 32 -17.03 3.76 -23.43
CA ARG A 32 -18.12 4.63 -22.98
C ARG A 32 -18.12 4.86 -21.47
N ASP A 33 -17.22 4.20 -20.74
CA ASP A 33 -17.10 4.43 -19.30
C ASP A 33 -16.35 5.74 -19.03
N ASN A 34 -16.64 6.37 -17.90
CA ASN A 34 -15.81 7.46 -17.40
C ASN A 34 -14.50 6.91 -16.83
N TYR A 35 -13.44 7.72 -16.85
CA TYR A 35 -12.26 7.45 -16.03
C TYR A 35 -12.64 7.50 -14.56
N ARG A 36 -12.23 6.47 -13.81
CA ARG A 36 -12.38 6.41 -12.35
C ARG A 36 -11.01 6.41 -11.71
N VAL A 37 -10.88 7.10 -10.58
CA VAL A 37 -9.68 7.05 -9.76
C VAL A 37 -9.61 5.65 -9.14
N LEU A 38 -8.53 4.93 -9.45
CA LEU A 38 -8.21 3.64 -8.85
C LEU A 38 -7.23 3.79 -7.69
N TYR A 39 -6.25 4.69 -7.85
CA TYR A 39 -5.29 5.05 -6.80
C TYR A 39 -5.17 6.57 -6.69
N ALA A 40 -5.17 7.07 -5.46
CA ALA A 40 -4.88 8.46 -5.14
C ALA A 40 -4.04 8.51 -3.85
N MET A 41 -2.76 8.81 -4.00
CA MET A 41 -1.79 8.69 -2.91
C MET A 41 -0.90 9.91 -2.86
N PRO A 42 -0.63 10.51 -1.69
CA PRO A 42 0.38 11.54 -1.58
C PRO A 42 1.76 10.94 -1.91
N ILE A 43 2.58 11.70 -2.64
CA ILE A 43 4.00 11.40 -2.80
C ILE A 43 4.64 11.45 -1.41
N SER A 44 5.30 10.36 -1.02
CA SER A 44 5.83 10.13 0.32
C SER A 44 7.35 9.98 0.34
N THR A 45 8.04 10.37 -0.73
CA THR A 45 9.50 10.33 -0.84
C THR A 45 10.06 11.67 -1.29
N THR A 46 11.33 11.90 -0.97
CA THR A 46 12.13 13.01 -1.51
C THR A 46 12.86 12.65 -2.80
N ALA A 47 12.87 11.36 -3.18
CA ALA A 47 13.50 10.89 -4.41
C ALA A 47 12.80 11.42 -5.66
N ALA A 48 13.59 11.73 -6.69
CA ALA A 48 13.05 12.06 -8.00
C ALA A 48 12.30 10.86 -8.58
N LEU A 49 11.10 11.11 -9.11
CA LEU A 49 10.35 10.11 -9.86
C LEU A 49 11.15 9.68 -11.09
N PRO A 50 11.10 8.39 -11.47
CA PRO A 50 11.78 7.91 -12.67
C PRO A 50 11.17 8.53 -13.93
N ASP A 51 12.00 8.68 -14.95
CA ASP A 51 11.56 9.24 -16.23
C ASP A 51 10.54 8.30 -16.91
N VAL A 52 9.45 8.91 -17.40
CA VAL A 52 8.40 8.23 -18.16
C VAL A 52 8.30 8.82 -19.56
N ALA A 53 7.75 8.04 -20.49
CA ALA A 53 7.51 8.52 -21.85
C ALA A 53 6.64 9.80 -21.83
N PRO A 54 6.93 10.79 -22.69
CA PRO A 54 6.11 11.99 -22.80
C PRO A 54 4.64 11.66 -23.07
N ALA A 55 3.72 12.49 -22.55
CA ALA A 55 2.27 12.25 -22.67
C ALA A 55 1.79 12.08 -24.13
N ALA A 56 2.43 12.75 -25.09
CA ALA A 56 2.13 12.64 -26.51
C ALA A 56 2.44 11.24 -27.10
N ILE A 57 3.36 10.49 -26.49
CA ILE A 57 3.71 9.11 -26.87
C ILE A 57 2.96 8.12 -25.97
N GLY A 58 2.93 8.38 -24.66
CA GLY A 58 2.33 7.53 -23.64
C GLY A 58 3.27 6.41 -23.19
N ALA A 59 3.25 6.10 -21.89
CA ALA A 59 3.93 4.94 -21.34
C ALA A 59 3.13 3.66 -21.63
N ALA A 60 3.82 2.56 -21.89
CA ALA A 60 3.17 1.27 -22.10
C ALA A 60 2.64 0.74 -20.76
N ARG A 61 1.40 0.25 -20.77
CA ARG A 61 0.88 -0.56 -19.67
C ARG A 61 1.44 -1.97 -19.79
N LEU A 62 2.07 -2.45 -18.73
CA LEU A 62 2.65 -3.79 -18.70
C LEU A 62 1.63 -4.82 -18.20
N ALA A 63 1.76 -6.05 -18.66
CA ALA A 63 1.01 -7.19 -18.12
C ALA A 63 1.44 -7.46 -16.67
N ALA A 64 0.52 -7.96 -15.85
CA ALA A 64 0.78 -8.17 -14.43
C ALA A 64 1.80 -9.30 -14.16
N ASP A 65 1.96 -10.21 -15.11
CA ASP A 65 2.89 -11.35 -15.08
C ASP A 65 4.18 -11.11 -15.89
N VAL A 66 4.47 -9.85 -16.26
CA VAL A 66 5.65 -9.52 -17.07
C VAL A 66 6.96 -9.92 -16.35
N LYS A 67 7.76 -10.76 -17.00
CA LYS A 67 9.01 -11.32 -16.44
C LYS A 67 10.24 -10.42 -16.58
N LEU A 68 10.06 -9.22 -17.10
CA LEU A 68 11.15 -8.28 -17.40
C LEU A 68 11.52 -7.40 -16.19
N LEU A 69 10.78 -7.50 -15.09
CA LEU A 69 10.97 -6.71 -13.87
C LEU A 69 11.59 -7.58 -12.76
N ALA A 70 12.25 -6.94 -11.80
CA ALA A 70 12.86 -7.61 -10.64
C ALA A 70 11.83 -8.41 -9.82
N VAL A 71 10.59 -7.93 -9.76
CA VAL A 71 9.42 -8.65 -9.22
C VAL A 71 8.27 -8.46 -10.21
N GLN A 72 7.54 -9.53 -10.53
CA GLN A 72 6.34 -9.42 -11.35
C GLN A 72 5.29 -8.56 -10.61
N PRO A 73 4.59 -7.64 -11.30
CA PRO A 73 3.60 -6.78 -10.65
C PRO A 73 2.56 -7.54 -9.81
N ASP A 74 2.09 -8.70 -10.27
CA ASP A 74 1.13 -9.54 -9.53
C ASP A 74 1.71 -10.22 -8.28
N GLN A 75 3.04 -10.31 -8.16
CA GLN A 75 3.73 -10.83 -6.97
C GLN A 75 4.18 -9.72 -6.02
N LEU A 76 4.16 -8.46 -6.44
CA LEU A 76 4.73 -7.34 -5.69
C LEU A 76 4.05 -7.15 -4.32
N SER A 77 2.73 -7.30 -4.28
CA SER A 77 1.95 -7.22 -3.04
C SER A 77 2.39 -8.27 -2.01
N ALA A 78 2.50 -9.53 -2.45
CA ALA A 78 2.93 -10.64 -1.61
C ALA A 78 4.38 -10.50 -1.14
N ALA A 79 5.28 -10.10 -2.04
CA ALA A 79 6.68 -9.88 -1.71
C ALA A 79 6.85 -8.78 -0.65
N TYR A 80 6.14 -7.67 -0.80
CA TYR A 80 6.21 -6.58 0.18
C TYR A 80 5.52 -6.93 1.52
N ALA A 81 4.39 -7.65 1.48
CA ALA A 81 3.76 -8.16 2.70
C ALA A 81 4.70 -9.07 3.51
N ASP A 82 5.48 -9.92 2.84
CA ASP A 82 6.51 -10.74 3.49
C ASP A 82 7.61 -9.89 4.15
N VAL A 83 8.04 -8.79 3.50
CA VAL A 83 8.97 -7.81 4.10
C VAL A 83 8.38 -7.18 5.35
N LEU A 84 7.11 -6.80 5.34
CA LEU A 84 6.45 -6.23 6.53
C LEU A 84 6.34 -7.24 7.67
N ASN A 85 6.10 -8.51 7.37
CA ASN A 85 5.99 -9.56 8.39
C ASN A 85 7.34 -9.95 8.98
N ASN A 86 8.36 -10.11 8.14
CA ASN A 86 9.63 -10.72 8.52
C ASN A 86 10.79 -9.73 8.64
N GLY A 87 10.60 -8.46 8.25
CA GLY A 87 11.65 -7.45 8.25
C GLY A 87 12.86 -7.88 7.44
N ASP A 88 14.06 -7.74 8.01
CA ASP A 88 15.32 -8.10 7.33
C ASP A 88 15.51 -9.62 7.16
N ALA A 89 14.71 -10.44 7.87
CA ALA A 89 14.69 -11.89 7.69
C ALA A 89 13.82 -12.32 6.50
N SER A 90 13.08 -11.40 5.86
CA SER A 90 12.32 -11.69 4.65
C SER A 90 13.24 -12.13 3.51
N GLN A 91 12.82 -13.14 2.76
CA GLN A 91 13.51 -13.57 1.53
C GLN A 91 13.53 -12.47 0.46
N TYR A 92 12.62 -11.49 0.55
CA TYR A 92 12.52 -10.36 -0.37
C TYR A 92 13.19 -9.09 0.15
N ALA A 93 13.68 -9.05 1.40
CA ALA A 93 14.22 -7.85 2.03
C ALA A 93 15.29 -7.15 1.17
N ALA A 94 16.15 -7.93 0.51
CA ALA A 94 17.23 -7.39 -0.33
C ALA A 94 16.73 -6.66 -1.60
N LEU A 95 15.50 -6.97 -2.06
CA LEU A 95 14.91 -6.37 -3.25
C LEU A 95 14.37 -4.97 -3.00
N PHE A 96 14.02 -4.63 -1.75
CA PHE A 96 13.41 -3.35 -1.40
C PHE A 96 14.44 -2.39 -0.79
N ASP A 97 14.38 -1.14 -1.21
CA ASP A 97 15.09 -0.05 -0.57
C ASP A 97 14.31 0.40 0.67
N PRO A 98 14.88 0.32 1.88
CA PRO A 98 14.20 0.78 3.10
C PRO A 98 14.16 2.31 3.22
N THR A 99 14.89 3.04 2.37
CA THR A 99 14.95 4.51 2.41
C THR A 99 13.61 5.11 2.03
N ASP A 100 13.15 6.09 2.80
CA ASP A 100 11.85 6.76 2.64
C ASP A 100 10.64 5.79 2.59
N ASP A 101 10.79 4.56 3.10
CA ASP A 101 9.69 3.61 3.21
C ASP A 101 8.79 3.94 4.43
N GLY A 102 7.91 4.91 4.22
CA GLY A 102 6.95 5.34 5.23
C GLY A 102 5.96 4.26 5.66
N VAL A 103 5.62 3.30 4.78
CA VAL A 103 4.70 2.20 5.12
C VAL A 103 5.37 1.24 6.10
N ARG A 104 6.60 0.81 5.80
CA ARG A 104 7.40 -0.03 6.71
C ARG A 104 7.66 0.67 8.04
N ALA A 105 7.99 1.95 8.03
CA ALA A 105 8.23 2.73 9.25
C ALA A 105 6.96 2.84 10.12
N GLN A 106 5.81 3.13 9.52
CA GLN A 106 4.54 3.22 10.24
C GLN A 106 4.06 1.87 10.79
N ASP A 107 4.26 0.77 10.04
CA ASP A 107 3.93 -0.57 10.48
C ASP A 107 4.80 -0.99 11.69
N ALA A 108 6.11 -0.78 11.62
CA ALA A 108 7.04 -1.05 12.71
C ALA A 108 6.68 -0.26 13.97
N LYS A 109 6.37 1.04 13.83
CA LYS A 109 5.93 1.88 14.95
C LYS A 109 4.64 1.34 15.57
N ARG A 110 3.67 0.93 14.76
CA ARG A 110 2.38 0.42 15.24
C ARG A 110 2.51 -0.91 15.99
N LYS A 111 3.41 -1.79 15.54
CA LYS A 111 3.76 -3.04 16.23
C LYS A 111 4.35 -2.83 17.62
N VAL A 112 4.86 -1.64 17.93
CA VAL A 112 5.33 -1.25 19.26
C VAL A 112 4.24 -0.52 20.04
N ASP A 113 3.66 0.53 19.44
CA ASP A 113 2.75 1.43 20.13
C ASP A 113 1.42 0.77 20.51
N PHE A 114 0.83 -0.03 19.62
CA PHE A 114 -0.51 -0.57 19.86
C PHE A 114 -0.53 -1.60 21.01
N PRO A 115 0.38 -2.59 21.06
CA PRO A 115 0.52 -3.45 22.24
C PRO A 115 0.75 -2.67 23.54
N ALA A 116 1.62 -1.66 23.51
CA ALA A 116 1.87 -0.81 24.67
C ALA A 116 0.62 -0.05 25.14
N SER A 117 -0.25 0.36 24.20
CA SER A 117 -1.48 1.09 24.54
C SER A 117 -2.58 0.22 25.15
N ILE A 118 -2.61 -1.09 24.88
CA ILE A 118 -3.57 -2.02 25.49
C ILE A 118 -3.05 -2.65 26.78
N GLY A 119 -1.74 -2.62 27.01
CA GLY A 119 -1.10 -3.14 28.23
C GLY A 119 -1.18 -4.66 28.37
N GLU A 120 -0.98 -5.15 29.60
CA GLU A 120 -0.92 -6.59 29.91
C GLU A 120 -2.27 -7.31 29.84
N THR A 121 -3.37 -6.56 29.78
CA THR A 121 -4.74 -7.08 29.78
C THR A 121 -5.28 -7.38 28.37
N GLY A 122 -4.42 -7.34 27.35
CA GLY A 122 -4.76 -7.79 26.01
C GLY A 122 -3.55 -8.22 25.19
N THR A 123 -3.83 -8.81 24.03
CA THR A 123 -2.84 -9.17 23.02
C THR A 123 -3.18 -8.48 21.71
N VAL A 124 -2.15 -8.22 20.90
CA VAL A 124 -2.30 -7.78 19.51
C VAL A 124 -1.48 -8.70 18.61
N GLU A 125 -2.13 -9.22 17.57
CA GLU A 125 -1.50 -9.96 16.49
C GLU A 125 -1.53 -9.09 15.23
N PHE A 126 -0.44 -9.09 14.47
CA PHE A 126 -0.31 -8.34 13.22
C PHE A 126 0.00 -9.31 12.08
N ALA A 127 -0.62 -9.09 10.92
CA ALA A 127 -0.35 -9.86 9.72
C ALA A 127 -0.51 -8.99 8.47
N ALA A 128 0.56 -8.80 7.72
CA ALA A 128 0.49 -8.26 6.37
C ALA A 128 0.17 -9.38 5.37
N THR A 129 -0.73 -9.13 4.42
CA THR A 129 -1.10 -10.09 3.38
C THR A 129 -1.23 -9.41 2.03
N ALA A 130 -1.04 -10.20 0.97
CA ALA A 130 -1.26 -9.71 -0.38
C ALA A 130 -2.72 -9.31 -0.58
N ASP A 131 -2.94 -8.20 -1.28
CA ASP A 131 -4.27 -7.80 -1.70
C ASP A 131 -4.65 -8.45 -3.05
N SER A 132 -5.95 -8.60 -3.30
CA SER A 132 -6.47 -9.19 -4.54
C SER A 132 -6.67 -8.17 -5.68
N ALA A 133 -6.55 -6.87 -5.39
CA ALA A 133 -6.65 -5.82 -6.39
C ALA A 133 -5.56 -5.98 -7.45
N THR A 134 -5.98 -5.87 -8.71
CA THR A 134 -5.05 -5.99 -9.84
C THR A 134 -4.08 -4.80 -9.84
N PRO A 135 -2.76 -5.03 -9.83
CA PRO A 135 -1.78 -3.96 -9.88
C PRO A 135 -1.83 -3.25 -11.24
N VAL A 136 -1.44 -1.98 -11.25
CA VAL A 136 -1.30 -1.19 -12.48
C VAL A 136 0.16 -0.85 -12.68
N ALA A 137 0.79 -1.46 -13.69
CA ALA A 137 2.18 -1.25 -14.05
C ALA A 137 2.31 -0.43 -15.34
N MET A 138 3.07 0.67 -15.26
CA MET A 138 3.38 1.57 -16.37
C MET A 138 4.89 1.61 -16.59
N SER A 139 5.35 1.35 -17.81
CA SER A 139 6.78 1.30 -18.14
C SER A 139 7.48 2.66 -17.93
N THR A 140 8.70 2.64 -17.42
CA THR A 140 9.61 3.81 -17.41
C THR A 140 10.50 3.82 -18.65
N VAL A 141 11.19 4.93 -18.90
CA VAL A 141 12.17 5.05 -20.00
C VAL A 141 13.37 4.11 -19.77
N GLU A 142 13.70 3.85 -18.51
CA GLU A 142 14.82 3.01 -18.07
C GLU A 142 14.48 1.50 -18.04
N SER A 143 13.42 1.07 -18.74
CA SER A 143 12.97 -0.33 -18.82
C SER A 143 12.47 -0.95 -17.51
N GLY A 144 12.31 -0.16 -16.45
CA GLY A 144 11.57 -0.54 -15.24
C GLY A 144 10.07 -0.21 -15.36
N ALA A 145 9.39 -0.18 -14.21
CA ALA A 145 7.98 0.19 -14.15
C ALA A 145 7.62 0.95 -12.87
N LEU A 146 6.71 1.91 -13.00
CA LEU A 146 5.94 2.44 -11.89
C LEU A 146 4.71 1.55 -11.69
N VAL A 147 4.60 0.94 -10.51
CA VAL A 147 3.57 -0.05 -10.18
C VAL A 147 2.73 0.45 -9.01
N SER A 148 1.45 0.71 -9.28
CA SER A 148 0.45 0.95 -8.25
C SER A 148 -0.05 -0.41 -7.73
N VAL A 149 0.07 -0.65 -6.43
CA VAL A 149 -0.24 -1.91 -5.76
C VAL A 149 -0.87 -1.68 -4.40
N THR A 150 -1.43 -2.72 -3.81
CA THR A 150 -2.10 -2.67 -2.51
C THR A 150 -1.65 -3.82 -1.63
N VAL A 151 -1.51 -3.59 -0.33
CA VAL A 151 -1.24 -4.61 0.70
C VAL A 151 -2.24 -4.43 1.84
N GLN A 152 -2.70 -5.54 2.41
CA GLN A 152 -3.57 -5.55 3.59
C GLN A 152 -2.72 -5.72 4.85
N LEU A 153 -3.02 -4.93 5.88
CA LEU A 153 -2.38 -4.93 7.20
C LEU A 153 -3.46 -5.30 8.23
N GLY A 154 -3.55 -6.59 8.53
CA GLY A 154 -4.46 -7.15 9.51
C GLY A 154 -3.96 -6.95 10.93
N ILE A 155 -4.88 -6.61 11.83
CA ILE A 155 -4.63 -6.41 13.25
C ILE A 155 -5.75 -7.05 14.05
N VAL A 156 -5.40 -8.01 14.89
CA VAL A 156 -6.34 -8.69 15.78
C VAL A 156 -5.98 -8.34 17.22
N ALA A 157 -6.84 -7.61 17.91
CA ALA A 157 -6.65 -7.23 19.30
C ALA A 157 -7.68 -7.95 20.19
N LYS A 158 -7.24 -8.65 21.24
CA LYS A 158 -8.08 -9.45 22.14
C LYS A 158 -7.81 -9.10 23.60
N PRO A 159 -8.83 -9.06 24.48
CA PRO A 159 -8.58 -9.02 25.93
C PRO A 159 -8.07 -10.38 26.42
N THR A 160 -7.21 -10.37 27.44
CA THR A 160 -6.63 -11.59 28.06
C THR A 160 -7.12 -11.85 29.49
N ALA A 161 -7.75 -10.87 30.12
CA ALA A 161 -8.24 -10.96 31.49
C ALA A 161 -9.77 -10.98 31.55
N GLU A 162 -10.32 -11.68 32.55
CA GLU A 162 -11.76 -11.71 32.79
C GLU A 162 -12.29 -10.30 33.08
N GLY A 163 -13.35 -9.90 32.38
CA GLY A 163 -13.92 -8.56 32.47
C GLY A 163 -13.13 -7.46 31.76
N ALA A 164 -11.95 -7.76 31.19
CA ALA A 164 -11.22 -6.80 30.37
C ALA A 164 -11.89 -6.59 29.01
N LYS A 165 -11.67 -5.39 28.45
CA LYS A 165 -12.18 -5.00 27.14
C LYS A 165 -11.09 -4.29 26.34
N VAL A 166 -11.19 -4.41 25.02
CA VAL A 166 -10.40 -3.62 24.08
C VAL A 166 -11.22 -2.39 23.70
N ASN A 167 -10.64 -1.21 23.87
CA ASN A 167 -11.28 0.04 23.46
C ASN A 167 -11.13 0.24 21.95
N ALA A 168 -12.21 0.68 21.28
CA ALA A 168 -12.16 1.07 19.89
C ALA A 168 -11.53 2.46 19.75
N ASN A 169 -10.67 2.64 18.74
CA ASN A 169 -10.29 3.98 18.32
C ASN A 169 -11.44 4.62 17.49
N PRO A 170 -11.39 5.94 17.18
CA PRO A 170 -12.48 6.59 16.45
C PRO A 170 -12.81 5.97 15.09
N GLU A 171 -11.81 5.46 14.37
CA GLU A 171 -12.00 4.81 13.06
C GLU A 171 -12.72 3.46 13.20
N VAL A 172 -12.31 2.63 14.16
CA VAL A 172 -12.94 1.33 14.46
C VAL A 172 -14.37 1.53 14.96
N GLN A 173 -14.59 2.53 15.83
CA GLN A 173 -15.93 2.87 16.32
C GLN A 173 -16.83 3.35 15.18
N ALA A 174 -16.31 4.15 14.24
CA ALA A 174 -17.08 4.63 13.10
C ALA A 174 -17.57 3.49 12.20
N ILE A 175 -16.80 2.40 12.08
CA ILE A 175 -17.14 1.24 11.26
C ILE A 175 -18.04 0.25 12.02
N THR A 176 -17.74 -0.04 13.29
CA THR A 176 -18.41 -1.09 14.07
C THR A 176 -19.61 -0.59 14.88
N GLY A 177 -19.65 0.71 15.19
CA GLY A 177 -20.60 1.30 16.13
C GLY A 177 -20.27 1.05 17.61
N LEU A 178 -19.18 0.32 17.93
CA LEU A 178 -18.82 -0.08 19.29
C LEU A 178 -17.72 0.81 19.86
N THR A 179 -17.85 1.20 21.13
CA THR A 179 -16.82 1.94 21.87
C THR A 179 -15.77 1.02 22.51
N ASP A 180 -16.18 -0.20 22.86
CA ASP A 180 -15.34 -1.23 23.45
C ASP A 180 -15.85 -2.63 23.06
N SER A 181 -15.02 -3.65 23.26
CA SER A 181 -15.41 -5.05 23.10
C SER A 181 -14.74 -5.95 24.12
N ALA A 182 -15.52 -6.83 24.75
CA ALA A 182 -15.02 -7.91 25.60
C ALA A 182 -14.50 -9.13 24.80
N LYS A 183 -14.73 -9.16 23.48
CA LYS A 183 -14.23 -10.19 22.56
C LYS A 183 -12.98 -9.73 21.83
N GLY A 184 -12.88 -8.42 21.60
CA GLY A 184 -11.81 -7.80 20.82
C GLY A 184 -12.24 -7.45 19.40
N PHE A 185 -11.31 -6.92 18.62
CA PHE A 185 -11.54 -6.44 17.26
C PHE A 185 -10.60 -7.11 16.25
N ASP A 186 -11.13 -7.40 15.06
CA ASP A 186 -10.38 -7.74 13.86
C ASP A 186 -10.48 -6.54 12.89
N THR A 187 -9.35 -5.91 12.61
CA THR A 187 -9.25 -4.69 11.82
C THR A 187 -8.31 -4.92 10.64
N VAL A 188 -8.73 -4.52 9.45
CA VAL A 188 -7.90 -4.50 8.25
C VAL A 188 -7.63 -3.05 7.85
N ARG A 189 -6.35 -2.71 7.78
CA ARG A 189 -5.87 -1.51 7.10
C ARG A 189 -5.41 -1.87 5.69
N THR A 190 -5.64 -0.98 4.75
CA THR A 190 -5.16 -1.14 3.38
C THR A 190 -4.10 -0.08 3.11
N ALA A 191 -2.91 -0.52 2.74
CA ALA A 191 -1.82 0.32 2.26
C ALA A 191 -1.81 0.30 0.73
N GLN A 192 -2.19 1.42 0.11
CA GLN A 192 -1.97 1.65 -1.31
C GLN A 192 -0.60 2.26 -1.53
N MET A 193 0.12 1.81 -2.55
CA MET A 193 1.50 2.22 -2.79
C MET A 193 1.76 2.41 -4.28
N LEU A 194 2.56 3.42 -4.62
CA LEU A 194 3.25 3.53 -5.92
C LEU A 194 4.71 3.16 -5.69
N MET A 195 5.18 2.12 -6.36
CA MET A 195 6.57 1.68 -6.29
C MET A 195 7.23 1.73 -7.66
N TYR A 196 8.50 2.10 -7.71
CA TYR A 196 9.34 1.78 -8.86
C TYR A 196 9.85 0.35 -8.72
N VAL A 197 9.60 -0.48 -9.73
CA VAL A 197 10.16 -1.82 -9.85
C VAL A 197 11.18 -1.80 -10.99
N PRO A 198 12.47 -2.04 -10.72
CA PRO A 198 13.50 -2.00 -11.73
C PRO A 198 13.42 -3.20 -12.69
N PRO A 199 14.11 -3.13 -13.85
CA PRO A 199 14.24 -4.29 -14.73
C PRO A 199 14.97 -5.44 -14.02
N VAL A 200 14.66 -6.66 -14.45
CA VAL A 200 15.32 -7.87 -13.95
C VAL A 200 16.84 -7.76 -14.15
N ASN A 201 17.62 -8.20 -13.16
CA ASN A 201 19.08 -8.19 -13.15
C ASN A 201 19.76 -6.80 -13.25
N SER A 202 19.06 -5.68 -12.98
CA SER A 202 19.72 -4.37 -12.96
C SER A 202 20.59 -4.13 -11.72
N GLY A 203 20.35 -4.88 -10.64
CA GLY A 203 20.99 -4.67 -9.33
C GLY A 203 20.40 -3.50 -8.53
N GLU A 204 19.45 -2.77 -9.10
CA GLU A 204 18.71 -1.74 -8.38
C GLU A 204 17.63 -2.34 -7.47
N LYS A 205 17.20 -1.55 -6.49
CA LYS A 205 16.16 -1.91 -5.53
C LYS A 205 14.82 -1.27 -5.88
N ILE A 206 13.75 -1.96 -5.51
CA ILE A 206 12.38 -1.46 -5.52
C ILE A 206 12.27 -0.30 -4.52
N ARG A 207 11.71 0.82 -4.95
CA ARG A 207 11.57 2.04 -4.13
C ARG A 207 10.11 2.48 -4.02
N LEU A 208 9.70 2.87 -2.81
CA LEU A 208 8.39 3.45 -2.55
C LEU A 208 8.39 4.95 -2.89
N TYR A 209 7.41 5.39 -3.68
CA TYR A 209 7.27 6.79 -4.11
C TYR A 209 6.06 7.50 -3.53
N ALA A 210 4.94 6.79 -3.44
CA ALA A 210 3.70 7.34 -2.91
C ALA A 210 3.03 6.27 -2.05
N SER A 211 2.37 6.68 -0.99
CA SER A 211 1.61 5.74 -0.17
C SER A 211 0.45 6.40 0.54
N SER A 212 -0.60 5.62 0.80
CA SER A 212 -1.68 5.99 1.72
C SER A 212 -2.11 4.74 2.47
N THR A 213 -2.44 4.90 3.76
CA THR A 213 -2.89 3.79 4.60
C THR A 213 -4.17 4.17 5.33
N HIS A 214 -5.22 3.36 5.17
CA HIS A 214 -6.54 3.63 5.74
C HIS A 214 -7.15 2.37 6.35
N ILE A 215 -8.01 2.50 7.36
CA ILE A 215 -8.85 1.37 7.79
C ILE A 215 -9.93 1.14 6.74
N THR A 216 -10.04 -0.08 6.26
CA THR A 216 -11.05 -0.49 5.25
C THR A 216 -12.01 -1.55 5.78
N SER A 217 -11.65 -2.24 6.86
CA SER A 217 -12.55 -3.16 7.56
C SER A 217 -12.29 -3.14 9.05
N ALA A 218 -13.35 -3.24 9.84
CA ALA A 218 -13.27 -3.51 11.27
C ALA A 218 -14.53 -4.29 11.68
N LYS A 219 -14.36 -5.30 12.54
CA LYS A 219 -15.47 -6.07 13.11
C LYS A 219 -15.12 -6.53 14.52
N GLU A 220 -16.15 -6.73 15.33
CA GLU A 220 -15.99 -7.44 16.59
C GLU A 220 -15.65 -8.92 16.31
N LEU A 221 -14.80 -9.50 17.15
CA LEU A 221 -14.54 -10.94 17.13
C LEU A 221 -15.80 -11.75 17.53
N PRO A 222 -15.95 -13.00 17.05
CA PRO A 222 -17.14 -13.83 17.30
C PRO A 222 -17.34 -14.19 18.78
#